data_AF-A0A662HY34-F1
#
_entry.id   AF-A0A662HY34-F1
#
_cell.length_a   1.000
_cell.length_b   1.000
_cell.length_c   1.000
_cell.angle_alpha   90.00
_cell.angle_beta   90.00
_cell.angle_gamma   90.00
#
_symmetry.space_group_name_H-M   'P 1'
#
loop_
_entity.id
_entity.type
_entity.pdbx_description
1 polymer ?
#
loop_
_entity_poly.entity_id
_entity_poly.type
_entity_poly.pdbx_seq_one_letter_code
_entity_poly.pdbx_strand_id
1 'polypeptide(L)'
;MVLVKVKAIILLYLIIYVHKLEFLVAGLPDDVRRLIELGEFKQALACIDRWIHDKRTPKLMKLRLEYEKERLARIEYDYSFSREEAFNKLKGEIPDLSEEDFEKWIKEGYIDCRLINGELRFFRTFIPNLFRFCEEAEKRRIKKVDEKREKARKALHEHVDKLIELGQKTGQRFLLPVKNTIRMKITVKPRIVPVGEKIRVWMPLPRRDPLQPEVKIISAKPEPNHIAPENHIHRTIYFEQTVENEDKSLEFEVVYEYTVRGFYLKVDPSKVEPYDESEEIYSKYIIEEPPHIVFTPYLRKLAEEIVGGEKNPYLKAKKIYYWITTHVKYASAYEYSTYECISEYVARNLKGDCGMQALLFITLCRIAGIPARWQSGWYINPYLQSPHDWAQFYIRPYGWLYADCSFGGARIKEPKYHEFYFGNIDRCRLVANIAISEQFEPPKQHIRSDPVDNQRGEVEWRGGNLYYDKWSYKLELIKYEEVA
;
A
#
# COMPACT_ATOMS: atom_id res chain seq x y z
N MET A 1 -5.43 -24.00 36.37
CA MET A 1 -5.42 -22.55 36.06
C MET A 1 -4.18 -22.10 35.27
N VAL A 2 -2.97 -22.57 35.59
CA VAL A 2 -1.73 -22.21 34.86
C VAL A 2 -1.71 -22.73 33.42
N LEU A 3 -2.15 -23.97 33.15
CA LEU A 3 -2.19 -24.53 31.78
C LEU A 3 -3.14 -23.78 30.83
N VAL A 4 -4.25 -23.24 31.35
CA VAL A 4 -5.22 -22.46 30.57
C VAL A 4 -4.64 -21.08 30.23
N LYS A 5 -3.94 -20.44 31.18
CA LYS A 5 -3.21 -19.19 30.93
C LYS A 5 -2.08 -19.37 29.91
N VAL A 6 -1.31 -20.46 29.99
CA VAL A 6 -0.23 -20.74 29.03
C VAL A 6 -0.78 -21.04 27.63
N LYS A 7 -1.88 -21.79 27.50
CA LYS A 7 -2.55 -22.00 26.20
C LYS A 7 -3.13 -20.71 25.61
N ALA A 8 -3.75 -19.87 26.44
CA ALA A 8 -4.28 -18.57 26.01
C ALA A 8 -3.16 -17.62 25.55
N ILE A 9 -2.03 -17.60 26.26
CA ILE A 9 -0.84 -16.84 25.86
C ILE A 9 -0.28 -17.39 24.54
N ILE A 10 -0.06 -18.70 24.40
CA ILE A 10 0.45 -19.30 23.15
C ILE A 10 -0.49 -19.03 21.96
N LEU A 11 -1.81 -19.06 22.16
CA LEU A 11 -2.79 -18.76 21.12
C LEU A 11 -2.78 -17.27 20.73
N LEU A 12 -2.68 -16.37 21.71
CA LEU A 12 -2.55 -14.92 21.48
C LEU A 12 -1.24 -14.60 20.71
N TYR A 13 -0.14 -15.25 21.07
CA TYR A 13 1.14 -15.13 20.37
C TYR A 13 1.04 -15.67 18.94
N LEU A 14 0.44 -16.84 18.72
CA LEU A 14 0.28 -17.39 17.37
C LEU A 14 -0.56 -16.48 16.46
N ILE A 15 -1.59 -15.84 17.01
CA ILE A 15 -2.42 -14.84 16.31
C ILE A 15 -1.54 -13.64 15.92
N ILE A 16 -0.82 -13.02 16.87
CA ILE A 16 0.06 -11.87 16.58
C ILE A 16 1.10 -12.20 15.48
N TYR A 17 1.71 -13.39 15.52
CA TYR A 17 2.72 -13.83 14.54
C TYR A 17 2.14 -14.04 13.13
N VAL A 18 0.94 -14.59 13.02
CA VAL A 18 0.28 -14.83 11.72
C VAL A 18 -0.11 -13.50 11.09
N HIS A 19 -0.52 -12.52 11.90
CA HIS A 19 -1.00 -11.24 11.41
C HIS A 19 0.10 -10.25 11.04
N LYS A 20 1.22 -10.25 11.77
CA LYS A 20 2.41 -9.47 11.40
C LYS A 20 3.25 -10.10 10.30
N LEU A 21 2.84 -11.28 9.80
CA LEU A 21 3.56 -12.04 8.78
C LEU A 21 5.03 -12.27 9.12
N GLU A 22 5.39 -12.36 10.40
CA GLU A 22 6.79 -12.52 10.82
C GLU A 22 7.42 -13.79 10.25
N PHE A 23 6.60 -14.81 9.95
CA PHE A 23 7.06 -16.03 9.28
C PHE A 23 7.64 -15.78 7.88
N LEU A 24 7.36 -14.65 7.22
CA LEU A 24 7.93 -14.30 5.91
C LEU A 24 9.43 -14.03 5.95
N VAL A 25 10.00 -13.77 7.14
CA VAL A 25 11.46 -13.71 7.29
C VAL A 25 12.12 -15.08 7.12
N ALA A 26 11.35 -16.17 7.24
CA ALA A 26 11.81 -17.49 6.88
C ALA A 26 11.79 -17.63 5.35
N GLY A 27 12.97 -17.86 4.77
CA GLY A 27 13.07 -18.30 3.39
C GLY A 27 12.34 -19.62 3.15
N LEU A 28 12.03 -19.90 1.90
CA LEU A 28 11.42 -21.17 1.49
C LEU A 28 12.46 -22.30 1.45
N PRO A 29 12.06 -23.57 1.70
CA PRO A 29 12.87 -24.72 1.35
C PRO A 29 13.31 -24.68 -0.12
N ASP A 30 14.54 -25.09 -0.41
CA ASP A 30 15.15 -24.92 -1.74
C ASP A 30 14.39 -25.63 -2.86
N ASP A 31 13.80 -26.79 -2.57
CA ASP A 31 12.99 -27.54 -3.53
C ASP A 31 11.68 -26.82 -3.86
N VAL A 32 11.01 -26.25 -2.85
CA VAL A 32 9.81 -25.40 -3.05
C VAL A 32 10.18 -24.13 -3.81
N ARG A 33 11.20 -23.40 -3.36
CA ARG A 33 11.66 -22.15 -3.98
C ARG A 33 11.97 -22.34 -5.46
N ARG A 34 12.75 -23.37 -5.79
CA ARG A 34 13.14 -23.69 -7.17
C ARG A 34 11.93 -23.97 -8.06
N LEU A 35 10.94 -24.74 -7.57
CA LEU A 35 9.73 -25.02 -8.36
C LEU A 35 8.93 -23.75 -8.66
N ILE A 36 8.84 -22.84 -7.69
CA ILE A 36 8.17 -21.54 -7.86
C ILE A 36 8.93 -20.65 -8.86
N GLU A 37 10.26 -20.58 -8.76
CA GLU A 37 11.12 -19.85 -9.70
C GLU A 37 10.99 -20.38 -11.14
N LEU A 38 10.79 -21.69 -11.31
CA LEU A 38 10.53 -22.33 -12.61
C LEU A 38 9.08 -22.17 -13.10
N GLY A 39 8.17 -21.65 -12.27
CA GLY A 39 6.75 -21.54 -12.62
C GLY A 39 5.94 -22.83 -12.42
N GLU A 40 6.52 -23.87 -11.83
CA GLU A 40 5.90 -25.19 -11.63
C GLU A 40 4.97 -25.20 -10.40
N PHE A 41 3.94 -24.35 -10.39
CA PHE A 41 3.12 -24.09 -9.20
C PHE A 41 2.38 -25.33 -8.70
N LYS A 42 1.86 -26.19 -9.60
CA LYS A 42 1.21 -27.45 -9.21
C LYS A 42 2.19 -28.38 -8.47
N GLN A 43 3.43 -28.47 -8.96
CA GLN A 43 4.47 -29.28 -8.32
C GLN A 43 4.93 -28.63 -7.00
N ALA A 44 5.03 -27.30 -6.96
CA ALA A 44 5.36 -26.54 -5.77
C ALA A 44 4.32 -26.79 -4.66
N LEU A 45 3.03 -26.74 -4.97
CA LEU A 45 1.94 -27.01 -4.04
C LEU A 45 2.02 -28.45 -3.47
N ALA A 46 2.23 -29.45 -4.34
CA ALA A 46 2.42 -30.82 -3.88
C ALA A 46 3.66 -30.98 -2.99
N CYS A 47 4.74 -30.25 -3.30
CA CYS A 47 5.96 -30.24 -2.48
C CYS A 47 5.71 -29.59 -1.11
N ILE A 48 5.04 -28.44 -1.10
CA ILE A 48 4.60 -27.72 0.10
C ILE A 48 3.77 -28.64 0.99
N ASP A 49 2.82 -29.39 0.43
CA ASP A 49 2.00 -30.33 1.21
C ASP A 49 2.85 -31.41 1.89
N ARG A 50 3.85 -31.98 1.20
CA ARG A 50 4.78 -32.93 1.84
C ARG A 50 5.53 -32.30 3.01
N TRP A 51 6.03 -31.07 2.85
CA TRP A 51 6.70 -30.34 3.91
C TRP A 51 5.78 -30.08 5.11
N ILE A 52 4.53 -29.69 4.87
CA ILE A 52 3.55 -29.43 5.94
C ILE A 52 3.21 -30.71 6.72
N HIS A 53 3.10 -31.85 6.04
CA HIS A 53 2.78 -33.14 6.68
C HIS A 53 3.98 -33.80 7.37
N ASP A 54 5.21 -33.40 7.03
CA ASP A 54 6.39 -33.89 7.72
C ASP A 54 6.38 -33.41 9.19
N LYS A 55 6.57 -34.38 10.10
CA LYS A 55 6.60 -34.14 11.56
C LYS A 55 7.85 -33.38 12.00
N ARG A 56 8.91 -33.39 11.18
CA ARG A 56 10.17 -32.68 11.43
C ARG A 56 10.07 -31.19 11.12
N THR A 57 9.13 -30.78 10.27
CA THR A 57 8.98 -29.39 9.85
C THR A 57 8.55 -28.50 11.03
N PRO A 58 9.33 -27.46 11.37
CA PRO A 58 8.97 -26.55 12.45
C PRO A 58 7.66 -25.81 12.19
N LYS A 59 6.94 -25.45 13.26
CA LYS A 59 5.64 -24.75 13.16
C LYS A 59 5.69 -23.46 12.33
N LEU A 60 6.73 -22.65 12.52
CA LEU A 60 6.91 -21.39 11.78
C LEU A 60 7.06 -21.65 10.27
N MET A 61 7.81 -22.70 9.89
CA MET A 61 7.95 -23.11 8.50
C MET A 61 6.61 -23.60 7.92
N LYS A 62 5.80 -24.33 8.69
CA LYS A 62 4.45 -24.71 8.25
C LYS A 62 3.58 -23.48 7.97
N LEU A 63 3.60 -22.46 8.84
CA LEU A 63 2.87 -21.21 8.61
C LEU A 63 3.35 -20.48 7.34
N ARG A 64 4.67 -20.37 7.14
CA ARG A 64 5.28 -19.81 5.93
C ARG A 64 4.82 -20.55 4.66
N LEU A 65 4.76 -21.88 4.72
CA LEU A 65 4.38 -22.72 3.59
C LEU A 65 2.86 -22.68 3.30
N GLU A 66 2.01 -22.61 4.33
CA GLU A 66 0.57 -22.39 4.12
C GLU A 66 0.29 -21.02 3.51
N TYR A 67 1.02 -19.97 3.93
CA TYR A 67 0.98 -18.68 3.25
C TYR A 67 1.48 -18.75 1.81
N GLU A 68 2.48 -19.59 1.51
CA GLU A 68 2.97 -19.73 0.14
C GLU A 68 1.88 -20.24 -0.80
N LYS A 69 0.99 -21.14 -0.35
CA LYS A 69 -0.15 -21.58 -1.16
C LYS A 69 -1.04 -20.40 -1.56
N GLU A 70 -1.37 -19.54 -0.59
CA GLU A 70 -2.14 -18.32 -0.82
C GLU A 70 -1.41 -17.38 -1.77
N ARG A 71 -0.11 -17.17 -1.55
CA ARG A 71 0.73 -16.32 -2.39
C ARG A 71 0.77 -16.79 -3.84
N LEU A 72 0.91 -18.10 -4.09
CA LEU A 72 0.88 -18.66 -5.44
C LEU A 72 -0.47 -18.43 -6.12
N ALA A 73 -1.59 -18.67 -5.43
CA ALA A 73 -2.92 -18.40 -5.97
C ALA A 73 -3.13 -16.90 -6.31
N ARG A 74 -2.62 -15.99 -5.46
CA ARG A 74 -2.68 -14.54 -5.70
C ARG A 74 -1.81 -14.12 -6.89
N ILE A 75 -0.65 -14.75 -7.07
CA ILE A 75 0.20 -14.55 -8.24
C ILE A 75 -0.52 -15.04 -9.52
N GLU A 76 -1.18 -16.21 -9.50
CA GLU A 76 -1.97 -16.68 -10.64
C GLU A 76 -3.09 -15.69 -10.99
N TYR A 77 -3.73 -15.09 -9.99
CA TYR A 77 -4.73 -14.05 -10.20
C TYR A 77 -4.15 -12.75 -10.80
N ASP A 78 -2.98 -12.31 -10.34
CA ASP A 78 -2.31 -11.14 -10.90
C ASP A 78 -1.81 -11.41 -12.34
N TYR A 79 -1.39 -12.63 -12.64
CA TYR A 79 -0.96 -13.08 -13.97
C TYR A 79 -2.07 -13.85 -14.69
N SER A 80 -3.22 -13.22 -14.85
CA SER A 80 -4.41 -13.88 -15.38
C SER A 80 -4.45 -13.97 -16.91
N PHE A 81 -3.74 -13.12 -17.64
CA PHE A 81 -3.89 -13.04 -19.09
C PHE A 81 -3.01 -14.08 -19.81
N SER A 82 -3.61 -14.77 -20.78
CA SER A 82 -2.89 -15.51 -21.82
C SER A 82 -2.15 -14.55 -22.76
N ARG A 83 -1.25 -15.10 -23.58
CA ARG A 83 -0.53 -14.35 -24.63
C ARG A 83 -1.50 -13.64 -25.59
N GLU A 84 -2.52 -14.35 -26.06
CA GLU A 84 -3.51 -13.81 -27.00
C GLU A 84 -4.29 -12.65 -26.40
N GLU A 85 -4.78 -12.80 -25.16
CA GLU A 85 -5.50 -11.73 -24.46
C GLU A 85 -4.61 -10.51 -24.21
N ALA A 86 -3.35 -10.72 -23.81
CA ALA A 86 -2.41 -9.65 -23.58
C ALA A 86 -2.10 -8.87 -24.87
N PHE A 87 -1.81 -9.60 -25.96
CA PHE A 87 -1.58 -9.00 -27.29
C PHE A 87 -2.80 -8.19 -27.75
N ASN A 88 -4.00 -8.77 -27.70
CA ASN A 88 -5.22 -8.11 -28.13
C ASN A 88 -5.55 -6.86 -27.30
N LYS A 89 -5.30 -6.90 -25.99
CA LYS A 89 -5.46 -5.72 -25.12
C LYS A 89 -4.48 -4.61 -25.48
N LEU A 90 -3.22 -4.95 -25.74
CA LEU A 90 -2.22 -3.95 -26.13
C LEU A 90 -2.51 -3.37 -27.52
N LYS A 91 -2.97 -4.19 -28.46
CA LYS A 91 -3.39 -3.76 -29.80
C LYS A 91 -4.52 -2.74 -29.77
N GLY A 92 -5.38 -2.80 -28.74
CA GLY A 92 -6.40 -1.78 -28.49
C GLY A 92 -5.84 -0.39 -28.10
N GLU A 93 -4.59 -0.33 -27.64
CA GLU A 93 -3.89 0.93 -27.32
C GLU A 93 -2.83 1.30 -28.37
N ILE A 94 -2.33 0.33 -29.14
CA ILE A 94 -1.35 0.50 -30.24
C ILE A 94 -1.90 -0.21 -31.50
N PRO A 95 -2.61 0.50 -32.40
CA PRO A 95 -3.28 -0.10 -33.55
C PRO A 95 -2.35 -0.80 -34.55
N ASP A 96 -1.11 -0.31 -34.67
CA ASP A 96 -0.08 -0.84 -35.57
C ASP A 96 0.82 -1.89 -34.90
N LEU A 97 0.42 -2.42 -33.74
CA LEU A 97 1.19 -3.43 -33.00
C LEU A 97 1.41 -4.69 -33.85
N SER A 98 2.68 -5.05 -34.05
CA SER A 98 3.08 -6.32 -34.65
C SER A 98 3.43 -7.38 -33.61
N GLU A 99 3.46 -8.65 -34.02
CA GLU A 99 3.94 -9.75 -33.17
C GLU A 99 5.42 -9.57 -32.78
N GLU A 100 6.23 -9.01 -33.68
CA GLU A 100 7.64 -8.74 -33.44
C GLU A 100 7.82 -7.67 -32.36
N ASP A 101 7.01 -6.61 -32.37
CA ASP A 101 7.01 -5.58 -31.32
C ASP A 101 6.70 -6.18 -29.94
N PHE A 102 5.67 -7.03 -29.89
CA PHE A 102 5.22 -7.66 -28.66
C PHE A 102 6.29 -8.58 -28.07
N GLU A 103 6.88 -9.45 -28.90
CA GLU A 103 7.96 -10.35 -28.49
C GLU A 103 9.23 -9.58 -28.08
N LYS A 104 9.56 -8.50 -28.80
CA LYS A 104 10.65 -7.60 -28.43
C LYS A 104 10.43 -7.03 -27.03
N TRP A 105 9.26 -6.46 -26.75
CA TRP A 105 8.99 -5.83 -25.45
C TRP A 105 8.85 -6.84 -24.30
N ILE A 106 8.50 -8.09 -24.58
CA ILE A 106 8.62 -9.20 -23.61
C ILE A 106 10.09 -9.47 -23.31
N LYS A 107 10.91 -9.67 -24.34
CA LYS A 107 12.34 -10.00 -24.20
C LYS A 107 13.14 -8.90 -23.51
N GLU A 108 12.80 -7.64 -23.76
CA GLU A 108 13.41 -6.47 -23.12
C GLU A 108 12.90 -6.23 -21.69
N GLY A 109 11.91 -7.00 -21.23
CA GLY A 109 11.36 -6.92 -19.87
C GLY A 109 10.42 -5.74 -19.62
N TYR A 110 9.89 -5.12 -20.68
CA TYR A 110 8.89 -4.05 -20.56
C TYR A 110 7.47 -4.58 -20.33
N ILE A 111 7.20 -5.82 -20.75
CA ILE A 111 5.95 -6.51 -20.51
C ILE A 111 6.18 -7.56 -19.41
N ASP A 112 5.58 -7.33 -18.25
CA ASP A 112 5.68 -8.25 -17.11
C ASP A 112 4.93 -9.57 -17.42
N CYS A 113 5.67 -10.66 -17.63
CA CYS A 113 5.14 -12.01 -17.83
C CYS A 113 5.90 -13.05 -16.99
N ARG A 114 5.32 -14.25 -16.81
CA ARG A 114 5.98 -15.40 -16.18
C ARG A 114 5.41 -16.72 -16.68
N LEU A 115 6.21 -17.78 -16.57
CA LEU A 115 5.72 -19.14 -16.78
C LEU A 115 4.91 -19.57 -15.56
N ILE A 116 3.72 -20.15 -15.80
CA ILE A 116 2.89 -20.79 -14.77
C ILE A 116 2.41 -22.12 -15.34
N ASN A 117 2.89 -23.22 -14.76
CA ASN A 117 2.57 -24.60 -15.15
C ASN A 117 2.75 -24.84 -16.67
N GLY A 118 3.85 -24.35 -17.24
CA GLY A 118 4.17 -24.51 -18.66
C GLY A 118 3.53 -23.49 -19.60
N GLU A 119 2.69 -22.57 -19.10
CA GLU A 119 2.05 -21.54 -19.92
C GLU A 119 2.59 -20.14 -19.58
N LEU A 120 2.90 -19.34 -20.61
CA LEU A 120 3.30 -17.95 -20.42
C LEU A 120 2.09 -17.09 -20.08
N ARG A 121 2.10 -16.50 -18.90
CA ARG A 121 1.03 -15.68 -18.34
C ARG A 121 1.49 -14.24 -18.13
N PHE A 122 0.58 -13.29 -18.31
CA PHE A 122 0.86 -11.86 -18.35
C PHE A 122 0.18 -11.12 -17.22
N PHE A 123 0.89 -10.18 -16.62
CA PHE A 123 0.40 -9.38 -15.51
C PHE A 123 -0.80 -8.52 -15.95
N ARG A 124 -1.92 -8.58 -15.23
CA ARG A 124 -3.18 -7.91 -15.61
C ARG A 124 -3.09 -6.39 -15.79
N THR A 125 -2.07 -5.74 -15.23
CA THR A 125 -1.84 -4.29 -15.33
C THR A 125 -0.50 -3.95 -15.99
N PHE A 126 -0.03 -4.80 -16.92
CA PHE A 126 1.23 -4.56 -17.64
C PHE A 126 1.22 -3.33 -18.55
N ILE A 127 0.07 -2.97 -19.16
CA ILE A 127 -0.01 -1.89 -20.16
C ILE A 127 0.45 -0.52 -19.62
N PRO A 128 -0.06 -0.03 -18.46
CA PRO A 128 0.47 1.19 -17.86
C PRO A 128 1.97 1.13 -17.55
N ASN A 129 2.52 -0.04 -17.22
CA ASN A 129 3.95 -0.20 -16.98
C ASN A 129 4.72 -0.07 -18.29
N LEU A 130 4.34 -0.82 -19.33
CA LEU A 130 4.95 -0.74 -20.66
C LEU A 130 5.10 0.72 -21.11
N PHE A 131 4.03 1.51 -21.01
CA PHE A 131 4.04 2.93 -21.39
C PHE A 131 4.90 3.84 -20.50
N ARG A 132 5.15 3.46 -19.25
CA ARG A 132 6.07 4.20 -18.36
C ARG A 132 7.54 3.87 -18.60
N PHE A 133 7.83 2.65 -19.08
CA PHE A 133 9.19 2.14 -19.21
C PHE A 133 9.72 2.14 -20.64
N CYS A 134 8.86 2.00 -21.64
CA CYS A 134 9.20 1.95 -23.06
C CYS A 134 8.73 3.22 -23.78
N GLU A 135 9.67 4.12 -24.10
CA GLU A 135 9.39 5.37 -24.81
C GLU A 135 8.83 5.12 -26.22
N GLU A 136 9.29 4.06 -26.89
CA GLU A 136 8.80 3.65 -28.20
C GLU A 136 7.30 3.29 -28.16
N ALA A 137 6.90 2.45 -27.21
CA ALA A 137 5.50 2.06 -27.04
C ALA A 137 4.61 3.26 -26.69
N GLU A 138 5.06 4.16 -25.79
CA GLU A 138 4.29 5.34 -25.41
C GLU A 138 4.11 6.33 -26.57
N LYS A 139 5.08 6.45 -27.49
CA LYS A 139 4.95 7.27 -28.70
C LYS A 139 3.90 6.72 -29.68
N ARG A 140 3.77 5.39 -29.76
CA ARG A 140 2.81 4.69 -30.64
C ARG A 140 1.41 4.56 -30.03
N ARG A 141 1.29 4.81 -28.73
CA ARG A 141 0.01 4.75 -28.01
C ARG A 141 -1.02 5.72 -28.60
N ILE A 142 -2.26 5.27 -28.73
CA ILE A 142 -3.41 6.14 -28.95
C ILE A 142 -3.51 7.13 -27.79
N LYS A 143 -3.19 8.40 -28.04
CA LYS A 143 -3.31 9.46 -27.04
C LYS A 143 -4.78 9.75 -26.77
N LYS A 144 -5.25 9.29 -25.62
CA LYS A 144 -6.55 9.67 -25.06
C LYS A 144 -6.32 10.83 -24.09
N VAL A 145 -6.84 12.02 -24.42
CA VAL A 145 -6.82 13.14 -23.48
C VAL A 145 -7.77 12.80 -22.33
N ASP A 146 -7.21 12.59 -21.14
CA ASP A 146 -7.99 12.43 -19.92
C ASP A 146 -8.20 13.81 -19.28
N GLU A 147 -9.26 14.50 -19.72
CA GLU A 147 -9.60 15.84 -19.21
C GLU A 147 -9.75 15.86 -17.69
N LYS A 148 -10.24 14.78 -17.08
CA LYS A 148 -10.40 14.70 -15.63
C LYS A 148 -9.03 14.71 -14.95
N ARG A 149 -8.07 13.95 -15.49
CA ARG A 149 -6.70 13.89 -14.97
C ARG A 149 -5.95 15.22 -15.13
N GLU A 150 -6.14 15.92 -16.25
CA GLU A 150 -5.55 17.25 -16.45
C GLU A 150 -6.17 18.28 -15.50
N LYS A 151 -7.50 18.28 -15.33
CA LYS A 151 -8.19 19.14 -14.34
C LYS A 151 -7.73 18.84 -12.92
N ALA A 152 -7.60 17.56 -12.56
CA ALA A 152 -7.05 17.10 -11.28
C ALA A 152 -5.64 17.64 -11.03
N ARG A 153 -4.74 17.52 -12.02
CA ARG A 153 -3.37 18.00 -11.92
C ARG A 153 -3.32 19.52 -11.74
N LYS A 154 -4.06 20.26 -12.54
CA LYS A 154 -4.13 21.73 -12.48
C LYS A 154 -4.63 22.21 -11.12
N ALA A 155 -5.75 21.65 -10.64
CA ALA A 155 -6.32 22.02 -9.35
C ALA A 155 -5.36 21.72 -8.19
N LEU A 156 -4.63 20.61 -8.26
CA LEU A 156 -3.61 20.28 -7.26
C LEU A 156 -2.44 21.27 -7.27
N HIS A 157 -1.96 21.67 -8.46
CA HIS A 157 -0.89 22.66 -8.58
C HIS A 157 -1.32 24.03 -8.03
N GLU A 158 -2.51 24.51 -8.40
CA GLU A 158 -3.09 25.75 -7.87
C GLU A 158 -3.23 25.69 -6.34
N HIS A 159 -3.64 24.55 -5.79
CA HIS A 159 -3.70 24.33 -4.33
C HIS A 159 -2.31 24.41 -3.68
N VAL A 160 -1.31 23.72 -4.24
CA VAL A 160 0.06 23.75 -3.71
C VAL A 160 0.63 25.17 -3.74
N ASP A 161 0.36 25.93 -4.80
CA ASP A 161 0.80 27.32 -4.93
C ASP A 161 0.23 28.21 -3.82
N LYS A 162 -1.09 28.15 -3.62
CA LYS A 162 -1.78 28.88 -2.53
C LYS A 162 -1.28 28.45 -1.16
N LEU A 163 -1.02 27.16 -0.98
CA LEU A 163 -0.56 26.59 0.29
C LEU A 163 0.83 27.12 0.67
N ILE A 164 1.76 27.17 -0.30
CA ILE A 164 3.10 27.74 -0.12
C ILE A 164 3.02 29.23 0.20
N GLU A 165 2.26 30.00 -0.59
CA GLU A 165 2.11 31.44 -0.40
C GLU A 165 1.56 31.77 1.00
N LEU A 166 0.45 31.14 1.38
CA LEU A 166 -0.21 31.38 2.65
C LEU A 166 0.64 30.93 3.85
N GLY A 167 1.32 29.80 3.72
CA GLY A 167 2.20 29.29 4.78
C GLY A 167 3.42 30.17 5.01
N GLN A 168 4.00 30.74 3.95
CA GLN A 168 5.09 31.72 4.08
C GLN A 168 4.61 33.04 4.72
N LYS A 169 3.41 33.50 4.37
CA LYS A 169 2.85 34.76 4.86
C LYS A 169 2.40 34.69 6.32
N THR A 170 1.80 33.59 6.73
CA THR A 170 1.13 33.47 8.05
C THR A 170 1.96 32.74 9.11
N GLY A 171 2.92 31.90 8.69
CA GLY A 171 3.64 30.99 9.58
C GLY A 171 2.77 29.84 10.13
N GLN A 172 1.49 29.75 9.77
CA GLN A 172 0.64 28.62 10.12
C GLN A 172 1.02 27.39 9.31
N ARG A 173 0.98 26.22 9.95
CA ARG A 173 1.39 24.95 9.33
C ARG A 173 0.25 24.23 8.62
N PHE A 174 -0.94 24.23 9.21
CA PHE A 174 -2.11 23.55 8.68
C PHE A 174 -3.07 24.58 8.08
N LEU A 175 -3.37 24.44 6.79
CA LEU A 175 -3.97 25.50 5.98
C LEU A 175 -5.00 24.94 5.00
N LEU A 176 -5.85 25.83 4.49
CA LEU A 176 -6.80 25.56 3.41
C LEU A 176 -7.69 24.32 3.65
N PRO A 177 -8.37 24.21 4.81
CA PRO A 177 -9.21 23.06 5.13
C PRO A 177 -10.30 22.82 4.07
N VAL A 178 -10.57 21.55 3.79
CA VAL A 178 -11.73 21.10 3.02
C VAL A 178 -12.47 20.03 3.78
N LYS A 179 -13.79 20.02 3.66
CA LYS A 179 -14.67 18.98 4.17
C LYS A 179 -15.14 18.13 3.00
N ASN A 180 -14.95 16.82 3.13
CA ASN A 180 -15.34 15.84 2.14
C ASN A 180 -16.40 14.92 2.71
N THR A 181 -17.45 14.65 1.94
CA THR A 181 -18.42 13.59 2.21
C THR A 181 -18.13 12.43 1.24
N ILE A 182 -17.83 11.25 1.77
CA ILE A 182 -17.51 10.05 0.99
C ILE A 182 -18.59 9.01 1.19
N ARG A 183 -18.96 8.32 0.11
CA ARG A 183 -19.67 7.04 0.17
C ARG A 183 -18.70 5.94 -0.23
N MET A 184 -18.55 4.95 0.63
CA MET A 184 -17.86 3.70 0.28
C MET A 184 -18.85 2.55 0.29
N LYS A 185 -18.74 1.66 -0.69
CA LYS A 185 -19.57 0.46 -0.83
C LYS A 185 -18.69 -0.76 -1.08
N ILE A 186 -18.99 -1.87 -0.41
CA ILE A 186 -18.45 -3.21 -0.70
C ILE A 186 -19.62 -4.10 -1.16
N THR A 187 -19.41 -4.85 -2.24
CA THR A 187 -20.37 -5.81 -2.77
C THR A 187 -19.71 -7.19 -2.86
N VAL A 188 -20.19 -8.13 -2.05
CA VAL A 188 -19.76 -9.54 -2.11
C VAL A 188 -20.55 -10.24 -3.21
N LYS A 189 -19.87 -10.95 -4.11
CA LYS A 189 -20.50 -11.65 -5.23
C LYS A 189 -21.42 -12.78 -4.74
N PRO A 190 -22.50 -13.09 -5.48
CA PRO A 190 -23.34 -14.24 -5.17
C PRO A 190 -22.55 -15.56 -5.27
N ARG A 191 -23.04 -16.59 -4.58
CA ARG A 191 -22.55 -17.98 -4.59
C ARG A 191 -21.11 -18.16 -4.11
N ILE A 192 -20.57 -17.17 -3.40
CA ILE A 192 -19.23 -17.25 -2.79
C ILE A 192 -19.28 -17.87 -1.40
N VAL A 193 -20.32 -17.56 -0.62
CA VAL A 193 -20.49 -18.01 0.76
C VAL A 193 -21.83 -18.75 0.88
N PRO A 194 -21.86 -19.97 1.46
CA PRO A 194 -23.09 -20.76 1.60
C PRO A 194 -24.19 -20.08 2.43
N VAL A 195 -25.45 -20.43 2.16
CA VAL A 195 -26.60 -20.01 2.99
C VAL A 195 -26.41 -20.44 4.45
N GLY A 196 -26.76 -19.55 5.38
CA GLY A 196 -26.64 -19.75 6.82
C GLY A 196 -25.27 -19.42 7.40
N GLU A 197 -24.25 -19.22 6.57
CA GLU A 197 -22.94 -18.75 7.01
C GLU A 197 -22.92 -17.24 7.23
N LYS A 198 -22.03 -16.80 8.12
CA LYS A 198 -21.86 -15.39 8.47
C LYS A 198 -20.62 -14.81 7.78
N ILE A 199 -20.84 -13.76 7.00
CA ILE A 199 -19.79 -12.90 6.45
C ILE A 199 -19.43 -11.82 7.45
N ARG A 200 -18.15 -11.49 7.50
CA ARG A 200 -17.56 -10.43 8.30
C ARG A 200 -16.84 -9.45 7.38
N VAL A 201 -17.12 -8.16 7.50
CA VAL A 201 -16.60 -7.11 6.62
C VAL A 201 -15.98 -6.00 7.45
N TRP A 202 -14.78 -5.58 7.06
CA TRP A 202 -14.10 -4.39 7.60
C TRP A 202 -13.95 -3.38 6.48
N MET A 203 -14.60 -2.22 6.60
CA MET A 203 -14.41 -1.11 5.67
C MET A 203 -13.54 -0.04 6.33
N PRO A 204 -12.56 0.54 5.63
CA PRO A 204 -11.75 1.61 6.20
C PRO A 204 -12.58 2.85 6.50
N LEU A 205 -12.22 3.52 7.59
CA LEU A 205 -12.78 4.80 8.00
C LEU A 205 -11.69 5.86 8.11
N PRO A 206 -12.03 7.15 7.92
CA PRO A 206 -11.10 8.24 8.23
C PRO A 206 -10.74 8.20 9.71
N ARG A 207 -9.45 8.15 10.05
CA ARG A 207 -8.97 8.28 11.43
C ARG A 207 -8.65 9.73 11.81
N ARG A 208 -8.78 10.07 13.08
CA ARG A 208 -8.41 11.41 13.55
C ARG A 208 -6.88 11.57 13.49
N ASP A 209 -6.43 12.65 12.85
CA ASP A 209 -5.02 12.95 12.61
C ASP A 209 -4.79 14.47 12.64
N PRO A 210 -3.59 14.98 12.95
CA PRO A 210 -3.30 16.40 12.76
C PRO A 210 -3.62 16.91 11.34
N LEU A 211 -3.43 16.12 10.28
CA LEU A 211 -3.84 16.52 8.93
C LEU A 211 -5.37 16.48 8.74
N GLN A 212 -6.05 15.62 9.51
CA GLN A 212 -7.47 15.29 9.42
C GLN A 212 -8.16 15.40 10.80
N PRO A 213 -8.42 16.63 11.30
CA PRO A 213 -8.80 16.86 12.70
C PRO A 213 -10.21 16.43 13.08
N GLU A 214 -11.11 16.35 12.09
CA GLU A 214 -12.54 16.07 12.28
C GLU A 214 -12.97 14.93 11.37
N VAL A 215 -13.70 13.98 11.95
CA VAL A 215 -14.22 12.78 11.29
C VAL A 215 -15.61 12.49 11.84
N LYS A 216 -16.55 12.10 10.99
CA LYS A 216 -17.93 11.82 11.40
C LYS A 216 -18.54 10.76 10.49
N ILE A 217 -19.19 9.77 11.07
CA ILE A 217 -20.00 8.81 10.31
C ILE A 217 -21.41 9.38 10.16
N ILE A 218 -21.95 9.40 8.95
CA ILE A 218 -23.27 9.93 8.62
C ILE A 218 -24.31 8.81 8.59
N SER A 219 -23.99 7.71 7.92
CA SER A 219 -24.83 6.52 7.87
C SER A 219 -24.00 5.29 7.55
N ALA A 220 -24.51 4.11 7.92
CA ALA A 220 -23.98 2.83 7.52
C ALA A 220 -25.13 1.85 7.29
N LYS A 221 -25.02 0.99 6.29
CA LYS A 221 -26.01 -0.05 5.97
C LYS A 221 -25.30 -1.34 5.55
N PRO A 222 -25.63 -2.51 6.13
CA PRO A 222 -26.51 -2.71 7.30
C PRO A 222 -26.00 -1.98 8.54
N GLU A 223 -26.76 -2.04 9.65
CA GLU A 223 -26.28 -1.49 10.92
C GLU A 223 -24.94 -2.14 11.31
N PRO A 224 -23.90 -1.36 11.63
CA PRO A 224 -22.58 -1.89 11.95
C PRO A 224 -22.60 -2.61 13.30
N ASN A 225 -21.87 -3.72 13.37
CA ASN A 225 -21.69 -4.46 14.61
C ASN A 225 -20.66 -3.81 15.52
N HIS A 226 -19.69 -3.09 14.95
CA HIS A 226 -18.68 -2.34 15.71
C HIS A 226 -18.07 -1.21 14.88
N ILE A 227 -17.66 -0.13 15.53
CA ILE A 227 -16.92 0.98 14.93
C ILE A 227 -15.67 1.21 15.77
N ALA A 228 -14.49 1.06 15.15
CA ALA A 228 -13.23 1.24 15.85
C ALA A 228 -13.06 2.72 16.31
N PRO A 229 -12.36 2.96 17.44
CA PRO A 229 -12.09 4.31 17.95
C PRO A 229 -11.47 5.25 16.91
N GLU A 230 -11.72 6.56 17.03
CA GLU A 230 -11.27 7.53 16.02
C GLU A 230 -9.75 7.58 15.83
N ASN A 231 -8.99 7.27 16.88
CA ASN A 231 -7.53 7.26 16.87
C ASN A 231 -6.93 5.87 16.56
N HIS A 232 -7.76 4.86 16.32
CA HIS A 232 -7.30 3.49 16.04
C HIS A 232 -6.29 3.49 14.88
N ILE A 233 -5.26 2.64 14.98
CA ILE A 233 -4.10 2.68 14.08
C ILE A 233 -4.50 2.31 12.65
N HIS A 234 -5.37 1.31 12.48
CA HIS A 234 -6.07 0.95 11.25
C HIS A 234 -7.59 1.09 11.49
N ARG A 235 -8.17 2.27 11.30
CA ARG A 235 -9.57 2.51 11.71
C ARG A 235 -10.54 1.86 10.72
N THR A 236 -11.45 1.04 11.24
CA THR A 236 -12.46 0.33 10.45
C THR A 236 -13.85 0.43 11.04
N ILE A 237 -14.86 0.31 10.19
CA ILE A 237 -16.23 -0.08 10.56
C ILE A 237 -16.42 -1.56 10.23
N TYR A 238 -17.08 -2.28 11.14
CA TYR A 238 -17.22 -3.72 11.11
C TYR A 238 -18.68 -4.15 10.99
N PHE A 239 -18.94 -5.07 10.07
CA PHE A 239 -20.26 -5.64 9.83
C PHE A 239 -20.22 -7.17 9.88
N GLU A 240 -21.32 -7.75 10.34
CA GLU A 240 -21.64 -9.15 10.28
C GLU A 240 -22.98 -9.33 9.59
N GLN A 241 -23.04 -10.19 8.58
CA GLN A 241 -24.30 -10.52 7.91
C GLN A 241 -24.36 -12.01 7.57
N THR A 242 -25.48 -12.63 7.92
CA THR A 242 -25.78 -14.02 7.53
C THR A 242 -26.26 -14.05 6.09
N VAL A 243 -25.75 -15.01 5.30
CA VAL A 243 -26.22 -15.24 3.93
C VAL A 243 -27.59 -15.90 3.98
N GLU A 244 -28.64 -15.18 3.61
CA GLU A 244 -30.01 -15.74 3.53
C GLU A 244 -30.32 -16.31 2.14
N ASN A 245 -29.68 -15.76 1.10
CA ASN A 245 -29.86 -16.18 -0.29
C ASN A 245 -28.52 -16.07 -1.03
N GLU A 246 -27.95 -17.21 -1.41
CA GLU A 246 -26.66 -17.27 -2.09
C GLU A 246 -26.70 -16.77 -3.54
N ASP A 247 -27.86 -16.67 -4.18
CA ASP A 247 -27.99 -16.10 -5.54
C ASP A 247 -27.95 -14.57 -5.55
N LYS A 248 -27.99 -13.92 -4.38
CA LYS A 248 -27.93 -12.46 -4.27
C LYS A 248 -26.57 -12.00 -3.76
N SER A 249 -26.11 -10.87 -4.30
CA SER A 249 -24.96 -10.17 -3.74
C SER A 249 -25.31 -9.57 -2.37
N LEU A 250 -24.34 -9.53 -1.47
CA LEU A 250 -24.45 -8.81 -0.20
C LEU A 250 -23.75 -7.46 -0.32
N GLU A 251 -24.39 -6.41 0.19
CA GLU A 251 -23.92 -5.03 0.04
C GLU A 251 -23.76 -4.36 1.40
N PHE A 252 -22.62 -3.70 1.57
CA PHE A 252 -22.25 -2.93 2.75
C PHE A 252 -21.90 -1.53 2.30
N GLU A 253 -22.49 -0.51 2.92
CA GLU A 253 -22.28 0.89 2.59
C GLU A 253 -21.99 1.67 3.86
N VAL A 254 -21.07 2.63 3.76
CA VAL A 254 -20.85 3.66 4.77
C VAL A 254 -20.73 5.02 4.10
N VAL A 255 -21.39 6.02 4.68
CA VAL A 255 -21.23 7.43 4.32
C VAL A 255 -20.60 8.14 5.50
N TYR A 256 -19.49 8.83 5.27
CA TYR A 256 -18.77 9.57 6.30
C TYR A 256 -18.30 10.93 5.79
N GLU A 257 -18.08 11.84 6.72
CA GLU A 257 -17.51 13.14 6.52
C GLU A 257 -16.15 13.23 7.22
N TYR A 258 -15.22 13.97 6.62
CA TYR A 258 -13.98 14.34 7.27
C TYR A 258 -13.49 15.69 6.78
N THR A 259 -12.83 16.42 7.67
CA THR A 259 -12.13 17.66 7.34
C THR A 259 -10.65 17.34 7.19
N VAL A 260 -10.02 17.75 6.09
CA VAL A 260 -8.58 17.58 5.83
C VAL A 260 -7.95 18.92 5.46
N ARG A 261 -6.69 19.12 5.83
CA ARG A 261 -5.91 20.35 5.63
C ARG A 261 -4.67 20.06 4.79
N GLY A 262 -4.14 21.08 4.12
CA GLY A 262 -2.78 21.04 3.61
C GLY A 262 -1.80 21.32 4.75
N PHE A 263 -0.57 20.81 4.64
CA PHE A 263 0.51 21.13 5.57
C PHE A 263 1.67 21.78 4.83
N TYR A 264 2.14 22.93 5.33
CA TYR A 264 3.35 23.59 4.84
C TYR A 264 4.24 24.05 5.99
N LEU A 265 5.54 23.78 5.86
CA LEU A 265 6.56 24.27 6.77
C LEU A 265 7.89 24.39 6.04
N LYS A 266 8.46 25.60 6.05
CA LYS A 266 9.85 25.80 5.61
C LYS A 266 10.80 25.45 6.75
N VAL A 267 11.45 24.30 6.65
CA VAL A 267 12.49 23.86 7.60
C VAL A 267 13.77 24.64 7.37
N ASP A 268 14.38 25.11 8.45
CA ASP A 268 15.72 25.69 8.47
C ASP A 268 16.70 24.62 8.97
N PRO A 269 17.55 24.05 8.09
CA PRO A 269 18.47 22.99 8.49
C PRO A 269 19.41 23.39 9.63
N SER A 270 19.74 24.67 9.78
CA SER A 270 20.65 25.15 10.84
C SER A 270 20.05 25.03 12.24
N LYS A 271 18.72 24.92 12.34
CA LYS A 271 17.97 24.78 13.60
C LYS A 271 17.58 23.34 13.91
N VAL A 272 18.00 22.38 13.08
CA VAL A 272 17.71 20.97 13.32
C VAL A 272 18.52 20.49 14.51
N GLU A 273 17.82 19.95 15.49
CA GLU A 273 18.43 19.41 16.71
C GLU A 273 18.73 17.91 16.56
N PRO A 274 19.76 17.39 17.26
CA PRO A 274 19.95 15.95 17.40
C PRO A 274 18.77 15.33 18.15
N TYR A 275 18.56 14.02 17.94
CA TYR A 275 17.56 13.27 18.71
C TYR A 275 18.08 12.93 20.10
N ASP A 276 17.16 12.90 21.06
CA ASP A 276 17.37 12.25 22.34
C ASP A 276 16.86 10.80 22.20
N GLU A 277 17.77 9.83 22.31
CA GLU A 277 17.47 8.42 22.11
C GLU A 277 16.52 7.85 23.19
N SER A 278 16.34 8.56 24.31
CA SER A 278 15.39 8.20 25.35
C SER A 278 13.94 8.57 25.01
N GLU A 279 13.71 9.40 23.99
CA GLU A 279 12.35 9.76 23.58
C GLU A 279 11.60 8.57 22.96
N GLU A 280 10.36 8.36 23.39
CA GLU A 280 9.51 7.27 22.89
C GLU A 280 9.37 7.32 21.36
N ILE A 281 9.28 8.53 20.79
CA ILE A 281 9.17 8.72 19.35
C ILE A 281 10.41 8.19 18.60
N TYR A 282 11.59 8.35 19.19
CA TYR A 282 12.83 7.87 18.59
C TYR A 282 12.89 6.35 18.64
N SER A 283 12.80 5.78 19.84
CA SER A 283 12.90 4.34 20.06
C SER A 283 11.82 3.54 19.31
N LYS A 284 10.60 4.08 19.18
CA LYS A 284 9.50 3.41 18.48
C LYS A 284 9.64 3.39 16.96
N TYR A 285 10.15 4.47 16.38
CA TYR A 285 10.13 4.67 14.92
C TYR A 285 11.50 4.57 14.26
N ILE A 286 12.50 4.01 14.95
CA ILE A 286 13.84 3.72 14.41
C ILE A 286 14.13 2.22 14.25
N ILE A 287 13.23 1.35 14.70
CA ILE A 287 13.42 -0.09 14.70
C ILE A 287 12.91 -0.75 13.42
N GLU A 288 13.38 -1.98 13.19
CA GLU A 288 12.82 -2.89 12.19
C GLU A 288 11.37 -3.23 12.51
N GLU A 289 10.60 -3.45 11.45
CA GLU A 289 9.24 -3.95 11.49
C GLU A 289 9.11 -4.98 10.35
N PRO A 290 9.60 -6.21 10.58
CA PRO A 290 9.56 -7.25 9.57
C PRO A 290 8.12 -7.58 9.16
N PRO A 291 7.90 -8.01 7.91
CA PRO A 291 8.93 -8.34 6.91
C PRO A 291 9.26 -7.17 5.96
N HIS A 292 8.54 -6.05 6.04
CA HIS A 292 8.63 -4.99 5.03
C HIS A 292 9.55 -3.83 5.39
N ILE A 293 9.89 -3.65 6.67
CA ILE A 293 10.91 -2.70 7.14
C ILE A 293 12.01 -3.51 7.82
N VAL A 294 13.05 -3.85 7.08
CA VAL A 294 14.19 -4.66 7.57
C VAL A 294 15.51 -4.01 7.16
N PHE A 295 16.55 -4.21 7.97
CA PHE A 295 17.84 -3.55 7.82
C PHE A 295 18.88 -4.54 7.29
N THR A 296 18.61 -5.11 6.12
CA THR A 296 19.51 -6.05 5.46
C THR A 296 20.87 -5.39 5.18
N PRO A 297 21.97 -6.16 5.09
CA PRO A 297 23.28 -5.59 4.74
C PRO A 297 23.24 -4.76 3.45
N TYR A 298 22.44 -5.18 2.46
CA TYR A 298 22.24 -4.45 1.22
C TYR A 298 21.60 -3.08 1.46
N LEU A 299 20.48 -3.02 2.19
CA LEU A 299 19.79 -1.76 2.50
C LEU A 299 20.63 -0.82 3.39
N ARG A 300 21.43 -1.38 4.31
CA ARG A 300 22.39 -0.60 5.11
C ARG A 300 23.45 0.07 4.26
N LYS A 301 24.06 -0.69 3.34
CA LYS A 301 25.06 -0.15 2.42
C LYS A 301 24.49 0.89 1.46
N LEU A 302 23.27 0.66 0.97
CA LEU A 302 22.55 1.65 0.17
C LEU A 302 22.30 2.94 0.96
N ALA A 303 21.82 2.84 2.20
CA ALA A 303 21.60 4.03 3.04
C ALA A 303 22.92 4.78 3.31
N GLU A 304 24.01 4.06 3.64
CA GLU A 304 25.34 4.63 3.83
C GLU A 304 25.83 5.39 2.59
N GLU A 305 25.68 4.81 1.40
CA GLU A 305 26.04 5.42 0.11
C GLU A 305 25.25 6.71 -0.14
N ILE A 306 23.92 6.67 0.06
CA ILE A 306 23.04 7.80 -0.19
C ILE A 306 23.32 8.96 0.78
N VAL A 307 23.44 8.68 2.08
CA VAL A 307 23.60 9.75 3.09
C VAL A 307 25.03 10.28 3.15
N GLY A 308 26.02 9.40 2.94
CA GLY A 308 27.45 9.70 3.05
C GLY A 308 27.81 10.28 4.42
N GLY A 309 28.63 11.33 4.44
CA GLY A 309 29.06 12.01 5.66
C GLY A 309 28.04 12.95 6.30
N GLU A 310 26.83 13.09 5.74
CA GLU A 310 25.81 14.02 6.24
C GLU A 310 25.40 13.66 7.68
N LYS A 311 25.34 14.67 8.56
CA LYS A 311 24.98 14.50 9.97
C LYS A 311 23.61 15.05 10.30
N ASN A 312 23.14 16.05 9.55
CA ASN A 312 21.85 16.68 9.78
C ASN A 312 20.70 15.71 9.38
N PRO A 313 19.82 15.30 10.33
CA PRO A 313 18.76 14.35 10.05
C PRO A 313 17.81 14.76 8.91
N TYR A 314 17.51 16.07 8.79
CA TYR A 314 16.66 16.58 7.72
C TYR A 314 17.36 16.47 6.35
N LEU A 315 18.65 16.81 6.27
CA LEU A 315 19.41 16.71 5.02
C LEU A 315 19.66 15.25 4.61
N LYS A 316 19.87 14.34 5.57
CA LYS A 316 19.88 12.89 5.33
C LYS A 316 18.56 12.43 4.69
N ALA A 317 17.42 12.78 5.30
CA ALA A 317 16.09 12.46 4.75
C ALA A 317 15.92 13.06 3.35
N LYS A 318 16.41 14.28 3.11
CA LYS A 318 16.36 14.94 1.80
C LYS A 318 17.14 14.14 0.77
N LYS A 319 18.37 13.72 1.07
CA LYS A 319 19.17 12.87 0.16
C LYS A 319 18.46 11.57 -0.19
N ILE A 320 17.84 10.92 0.78
CA ILE A 320 17.05 9.69 0.57
C ILE A 320 15.85 9.96 -0.35
N TYR A 321 15.07 11.01 -0.08
CA TYR A 321 13.95 11.41 -0.94
C TYR A 321 14.41 11.70 -2.38
N TYR A 322 15.49 12.46 -2.57
CA TYR A 322 16.01 12.76 -3.90
C TYR A 322 16.50 11.50 -4.62
N TRP A 323 17.20 10.61 -3.92
CA TRP A 323 17.64 9.35 -4.51
C TRP A 323 16.44 8.52 -5.00
N ILE A 324 15.42 8.33 -4.15
CA ILE A 324 14.22 7.56 -4.54
C ILE A 324 13.51 8.21 -5.73
N THR A 325 13.24 9.51 -5.67
CA THR A 325 12.50 10.23 -6.71
C THR A 325 13.23 10.33 -8.06
N THR A 326 14.55 10.06 -8.09
CA THR A 326 15.36 10.07 -9.31
C THR A 326 15.72 8.69 -9.83
N HIS A 327 15.82 7.69 -8.95
CA HIS A 327 16.26 6.33 -9.31
C HIS A 327 15.11 5.33 -9.38
N VAL A 328 14.04 5.51 -8.61
CA VAL A 328 12.91 4.58 -8.54
C VAL A 328 11.79 5.05 -9.46
N LYS A 329 11.47 4.26 -10.48
CA LYS A 329 10.37 4.54 -11.42
C LYS A 329 9.03 4.07 -10.84
N TYR A 330 7.99 4.89 -11.02
CA TYR A 330 6.64 4.49 -10.64
C TYR A 330 6.17 3.31 -11.51
N ALA A 331 5.74 2.22 -10.88
CA ALA A 331 5.15 1.06 -11.56
C ALA A 331 3.88 0.64 -10.83
N SER A 332 2.89 0.15 -11.58
CA SER A 332 1.80 -0.61 -10.99
C SER A 332 2.39 -1.89 -10.39
N ALA A 333 2.15 -2.13 -9.11
CA ALA A 333 2.65 -3.28 -8.38
C ALA A 333 1.69 -4.48 -8.50
N TYR A 334 2.22 -5.68 -8.30
CA TYR A 334 1.41 -6.81 -7.83
C TYR A 334 0.81 -6.49 -6.46
N GLU A 335 -0.18 -7.28 -6.05
CA GLU A 335 -0.78 -7.10 -4.74
C GLU A 335 0.29 -7.28 -3.64
N TYR A 336 0.28 -6.41 -2.61
CA TYR A 336 1.37 -6.35 -1.62
C TYR A 336 1.65 -7.67 -0.90
N SER A 337 0.60 -8.49 -0.73
CA SER A 337 0.70 -9.86 -0.21
C SER A 337 1.61 -10.80 -1.02
N THR A 338 1.97 -10.46 -2.25
CA THR A 338 2.85 -11.29 -3.08
C THR A 338 4.34 -11.00 -2.87
N TYR A 339 4.68 -9.94 -2.13
CA TYR A 339 6.06 -9.58 -1.82
C TYR A 339 6.46 -10.09 -0.43
N GLU A 340 7.65 -10.66 -0.33
CA GLU A 340 8.23 -11.07 0.96
C GLU A 340 8.75 -9.83 1.71
N CYS A 341 9.60 -9.03 1.07
CA CYS A 341 10.09 -7.76 1.58
C CYS A 341 9.94 -6.65 0.52
N ILE A 342 9.02 -5.71 0.75
CA ILE A 342 8.72 -4.64 -0.20
C ILE A 342 9.89 -3.66 -0.32
N SER A 343 10.45 -3.17 0.79
CA SER A 343 11.54 -2.19 0.76
C SER A 343 12.77 -2.72 0.02
N GLU A 344 13.18 -3.96 0.29
CA GLU A 344 14.30 -4.60 -0.41
C GLU A 344 13.98 -4.89 -1.88
N TYR A 345 12.73 -5.25 -2.22
CA TYR A 345 12.32 -5.38 -3.62
C TYR A 345 12.51 -4.05 -4.38
N VAL A 346 12.03 -2.93 -3.83
CA VAL A 346 12.13 -1.63 -4.51
C VAL A 346 13.56 -1.20 -4.68
N ALA A 347 14.40 -1.37 -3.65
CA ALA A 347 15.82 -1.03 -3.71
C ALA A 347 16.55 -1.79 -4.82
N ARG A 348 16.27 -3.09 -4.97
CA ARG A 348 16.91 -3.94 -6.01
C ARG A 348 16.37 -3.70 -7.41
N ASN A 349 15.06 -3.47 -7.54
CA ASN A 349 14.39 -3.43 -8.86
C ASN A 349 14.20 -2.00 -9.39
N LEU A 350 14.43 -0.97 -8.57
CA LEU A 350 14.27 0.45 -8.92
C LEU A 350 12.88 0.76 -9.51
N LYS A 351 11.86 0.01 -9.08
CA LYS A 351 10.46 0.21 -9.46
C LYS A 351 9.52 -0.11 -8.30
N GLY A 352 8.42 0.65 -8.21
CA GLY A 352 7.37 0.45 -7.22
C GLY A 352 6.30 1.55 -7.29
N ASP A 353 5.13 1.28 -6.72
CA ASP A 353 4.06 2.26 -6.59
C ASP A 353 4.26 3.19 -5.37
N CYS A 354 3.23 3.95 -4.99
CA CYS A 354 3.30 4.95 -3.91
C CYS A 354 3.70 4.34 -2.56
N GLY A 355 3.05 3.26 -2.14
CA GLY A 355 3.35 2.61 -0.87
C GLY A 355 4.68 1.88 -0.89
N MET A 356 5.05 1.24 -2.00
CA MET A 356 6.35 0.60 -2.11
C MET A 356 7.51 1.62 -1.96
N GLN A 357 7.38 2.80 -2.58
CA GLN A 357 8.34 3.88 -2.43
C GLN A 357 8.35 4.49 -1.02
N ALA A 358 7.18 4.64 -0.39
CA ALA A 358 7.08 5.11 0.99
C ALA A 358 7.75 4.13 1.97
N LEU A 359 7.58 2.81 1.80
CA LEU A 359 8.25 1.78 2.60
C LEU A 359 9.76 1.83 2.46
N LEU A 360 10.28 2.01 1.23
CA LEU A 360 11.71 2.18 1.02
C LEU A 360 12.23 3.46 1.70
N PHE A 361 11.53 4.59 1.55
CA PHE A 361 11.89 5.84 2.21
C PHE A 361 11.95 5.68 3.73
N ILE A 362 10.91 5.10 4.34
CA ILE A 362 10.85 4.84 5.77
C ILE A 362 12.03 3.95 6.19
N THR A 363 12.27 2.85 5.47
CA THR A 363 13.34 1.90 5.81
C THR A 363 14.72 2.55 5.78
N LEU A 364 15.04 3.30 4.71
CA LEU A 364 16.31 4.02 4.61
C LEU A 364 16.44 5.14 5.65
N CYS A 365 15.35 5.84 5.97
CA CYS A 365 15.33 6.84 7.06
C CYS A 365 15.65 6.19 8.41
N ARG A 366 14.99 5.07 8.74
CA ARG A 366 15.22 4.35 10.00
C ARG A 366 16.65 3.84 10.11
N ILE A 367 17.20 3.27 9.03
CA ILE A 367 18.62 2.87 8.95
C ILE A 367 19.55 4.06 9.22
N ALA A 368 19.21 5.24 8.70
CA ALA A 368 20.00 6.45 8.82
C ALA A 368 19.83 7.20 10.17
N GLY A 369 19.06 6.64 11.12
CA GLY A 369 18.82 7.24 12.43
C GLY A 369 17.71 8.29 12.45
N ILE A 370 16.79 8.28 11.48
CA ILE A 370 15.64 9.21 11.39
C ILE A 370 14.33 8.48 11.70
N PRO A 371 13.58 8.87 12.73
CA PRO A 371 12.29 8.26 13.02
C PRO A 371 11.30 8.48 11.88
N ALA A 372 10.74 7.41 11.33
CA ALA A 372 9.83 7.46 10.19
C ALA A 372 8.70 6.45 10.30
N ARG A 373 7.52 6.79 9.76
CA ARG A 373 6.32 5.94 9.80
C ARG A 373 5.45 6.07 8.56
N TRP A 374 4.56 5.09 8.42
CA TRP A 374 3.61 4.97 7.34
C TRP A 374 2.37 5.86 7.55
N GLN A 375 1.78 6.34 6.46
CA GLN A 375 0.39 6.80 6.43
C GLN A 375 -0.28 6.34 5.14
N SER A 376 -1.54 5.96 5.23
CA SER A 376 -2.29 5.38 4.11
C SER A 376 -3.77 5.70 4.16
N GLY A 377 -4.37 5.67 2.97
CA GLY A 377 -5.79 5.83 2.73
C GLY A 377 -6.01 6.13 1.26
N TRP A 378 -6.48 7.33 0.94
CA TRP A 378 -6.81 7.68 -0.45
C TRP A 378 -6.31 9.07 -0.83
N TYR A 379 -5.91 9.21 -2.08
CA TYR A 379 -5.87 10.51 -2.76
C TYR A 379 -7.29 10.88 -3.18
N ILE A 380 -7.79 12.03 -2.72
CA ILE A 380 -9.14 12.51 -3.00
C ILE A 380 -9.08 13.97 -3.44
N ASN A 381 -9.41 14.22 -4.70
CA ASN A 381 -9.76 15.55 -5.18
C ASN A 381 -11.12 15.52 -5.91
N PRO A 382 -11.69 16.68 -6.31
CA PRO A 382 -12.99 16.74 -6.99
C PRO A 382 -13.11 15.94 -8.30
N TYR A 383 -11.99 15.57 -8.91
CA TYR A 383 -11.94 14.97 -10.26
C TYR A 383 -11.45 13.51 -10.25
N LEU A 384 -10.66 13.11 -9.24
CA LEU A 384 -9.96 11.83 -9.17
C LEU A 384 -9.92 11.32 -7.73
N GLN A 385 -10.20 10.03 -7.57
CA GLN A 385 -10.07 9.29 -6.32
C GLN A 385 -9.26 8.02 -6.59
N SER A 386 -8.20 7.79 -5.83
CA SER A 386 -7.42 6.55 -5.91
C SER A 386 -6.83 6.19 -4.55
N PRO A 387 -6.60 4.90 -4.26
CA PRO A 387 -5.80 4.51 -3.11
C PRO A 387 -4.42 5.17 -3.17
N HIS A 388 -3.87 5.55 -2.02
CA HIS A 388 -2.58 6.23 -1.95
C HIS A 388 -1.92 6.13 -0.58
N ASP A 389 -0.60 6.01 -0.60
CA ASP A 389 0.26 5.87 0.57
C ASP A 389 1.39 6.88 0.55
N TRP A 390 1.82 7.31 1.73
CA TRP A 390 2.93 8.23 1.88
C TRP A 390 3.65 8.00 3.21
N ALA A 391 4.78 8.67 3.40
CA ALA A 391 5.58 8.57 4.60
C ALA A 391 5.47 9.84 5.46
N GLN A 392 5.66 9.67 6.76
CA GLN A 392 6.02 10.73 7.68
C GLN A 392 7.40 10.48 8.27
N PHE A 393 8.15 11.55 8.52
CA PHE A 393 9.44 11.49 9.20
C PHE A 393 9.52 12.62 10.24
N TYR A 394 10.10 12.32 11.39
CA TYR A 394 10.13 13.26 12.52
C TYR A 394 11.46 14.00 12.55
N ILE A 395 11.44 15.33 12.64
CA ILE A 395 12.65 16.17 12.72
C ILE A 395 12.49 17.14 13.89
N ARG A 396 13.46 17.21 14.80
CA ARG A 396 13.44 18.19 15.89
C ARG A 396 13.92 19.58 15.47
N PRO A 397 13.36 20.67 16.03
CA PRO A 397 12.17 20.74 16.90
C PRO A 397 10.85 20.81 16.09
N TYR A 398 10.90 20.55 14.78
CA TYR A 398 9.78 20.78 13.85
C TYR A 398 8.61 19.81 14.02
N GLY A 399 8.84 18.57 14.44
CA GLY A 399 7.83 17.54 14.59
C GLY A 399 7.75 16.61 13.38
N TRP A 400 6.58 15.99 13.18
CA TRP A 400 6.31 15.15 12.00
C TRP A 400 6.20 16.00 10.73
N LEU A 401 7.01 15.66 9.75
CA LEU A 401 7.00 16.14 8.38
C LEU A 401 6.53 15.02 7.44
N TYR A 402 6.23 15.37 6.20
CA TYR A 402 5.66 14.44 5.20
C TYR A 402 6.62 14.22 4.04
N ALA A 403 6.65 13.00 3.50
CA ALA A 403 7.35 12.68 2.26
C ALA A 403 6.44 11.83 1.36
N ASP A 404 6.12 12.34 0.17
CA ASP A 404 5.42 11.59 -0.87
C ASP A 404 6.35 11.44 -2.08
N CYS A 405 7.15 10.37 -2.06
CA CYS A 405 8.12 10.07 -3.11
C CYS A 405 7.45 9.88 -4.48
N SER A 406 6.22 9.36 -4.51
CA SER A 406 5.53 9.11 -5.78
C SER A 406 5.04 10.40 -6.44
N PHE A 407 4.44 11.31 -5.67
CA PHE A 407 4.01 12.61 -6.18
C PHE A 407 5.21 13.52 -6.46
N GLY A 408 6.26 13.43 -5.64
CA GLY A 408 7.55 14.05 -5.88
C GLY A 408 8.17 13.61 -7.20
N GLY A 409 8.40 12.31 -7.36
CA GLY A 409 9.05 11.73 -8.55
C GLY A 409 8.29 12.01 -9.84
N ALA A 410 6.94 12.01 -9.79
CA ALA A 410 6.11 12.39 -10.93
C ALA A 410 6.31 13.86 -11.39
N ARG A 411 6.93 14.70 -10.56
CA ARG A 411 7.14 16.14 -10.78
C ARG A 411 8.62 16.53 -10.80
N ILE A 412 9.52 15.57 -11.03
CA ILE A 412 10.98 15.82 -11.05
C ILE A 412 11.40 16.93 -12.02
N LYS A 413 10.63 17.17 -13.10
CA LYS A 413 10.85 18.25 -14.08
C LYS A 413 10.25 19.60 -13.66
N GLU A 414 9.61 19.67 -12.50
CA GLU A 414 8.94 20.86 -11.96
C GLU A 414 9.43 21.11 -10.51
N PRO A 415 10.63 21.70 -10.33
CA PRO A 415 11.35 21.72 -9.05
C PRO A 415 10.52 22.22 -7.87
N LYS A 416 9.71 23.27 -8.07
CA LYS A 416 8.80 23.81 -7.03
C LYS A 416 7.91 22.73 -6.42
N TYR A 417 7.29 21.89 -7.25
CA TYR A 417 6.38 20.85 -6.78
C TYR A 417 7.12 19.58 -6.33
N HIS A 418 8.25 19.25 -6.96
CA HIS A 418 9.12 18.17 -6.48
C HIS A 418 9.60 18.44 -5.06
N GLU A 419 10.06 19.67 -4.78
CA GLU A 419 10.53 20.07 -3.46
C GLU A 419 9.40 20.16 -2.44
N PHE A 420 8.19 20.56 -2.86
CA PHE A 420 7.04 20.63 -1.97
C PHE A 420 6.78 19.28 -1.28
N TYR A 421 6.79 18.16 -2.01
CA TYR A 421 6.51 16.83 -1.45
C TYR A 421 7.62 16.25 -0.57
N PHE A 422 8.67 17.03 -0.27
CA PHE A 422 9.62 16.77 0.80
C PHE A 422 9.44 17.78 1.94
N GLY A 423 8.83 17.32 3.03
CA GLY A 423 8.53 18.13 4.21
C GLY A 423 7.06 18.57 4.30
N ASN A 424 6.32 18.56 3.19
CA ASN A 424 4.97 19.11 3.08
C ASN A 424 4.00 18.12 2.42
N ILE A 425 2.70 18.38 2.56
CA ILE A 425 1.64 17.58 1.91
C ILE A 425 0.43 18.44 1.56
N ASP A 426 -0.23 18.10 0.46
CA ASP A 426 -1.46 18.75 0.00
C ASP A 426 -2.69 18.29 0.81
N ARG A 427 -3.85 18.89 0.53
CA ARG A 427 -5.12 18.58 1.22
C ARG A 427 -5.93 17.47 0.56
N CYS A 428 -5.47 16.89 -0.54
CA CYS A 428 -6.21 15.86 -1.29
C CYS A 428 -5.98 14.47 -0.68
N ARG A 429 -6.04 14.35 0.65
CA ARG A 429 -5.73 13.12 1.39
C ARG A 429 -6.93 12.67 2.20
N LEU A 430 -7.10 11.36 2.31
CA LEU A 430 -7.92 10.68 3.31
C LEU A 430 -6.96 9.83 4.13
N VAL A 431 -6.88 10.06 5.44
CA VAL A 431 -6.02 9.26 6.34
C VAL A 431 -6.88 8.18 6.98
N ALA A 432 -6.60 6.90 6.69
CA ALA A 432 -7.28 5.75 7.27
C ALA A 432 -6.40 4.99 8.28
N ASN A 433 -5.09 4.95 8.05
CA ASN A 433 -4.12 4.26 8.93
C ASN A 433 -2.74 4.94 9.00
N ILE A 434 -1.97 4.64 10.06
CA ILE A 434 -0.63 5.22 10.33
C ILE A 434 0.47 4.19 10.66
N ALA A 435 0.24 2.94 10.32
CA ALA A 435 1.19 1.83 10.46
C ALA A 435 0.93 0.79 9.39
N ILE A 436 1.81 -0.20 9.27
CA ILE A 436 1.65 -1.37 8.41
C ILE A 436 1.24 -2.58 9.24
N SER A 437 0.56 -3.55 8.64
CA SER A 437 0.34 -4.89 9.21
C SER A 437 -0.33 -4.95 10.60
N GLU A 438 -1.02 -3.89 11.01
CA GLU A 438 -1.71 -3.84 12.30
C GLU A 438 -3.08 -4.51 12.27
N GLN A 439 -3.58 -4.90 13.45
CA GLN A 439 -4.89 -5.51 13.58
C GLN A 439 -6.03 -4.51 13.48
N PHE A 440 -7.20 -5.02 13.09
CA PHE A 440 -8.46 -4.30 13.18
C PHE A 440 -9.13 -4.52 14.53
N GLU A 441 -10.17 -3.73 14.79
CA GLU A 441 -11.08 -3.92 15.91
C GLU A 441 -12.49 -4.17 15.36
N PRO A 442 -13.08 -5.37 15.57
CA PRO A 442 -12.46 -6.60 16.10
C PRO A 442 -11.38 -7.15 15.17
N PRO A 443 -10.46 -8.01 15.66
CA PRO A 443 -9.38 -8.56 14.86
C PRO A 443 -9.92 -9.53 13.80
N LYS A 444 -9.30 -9.51 12.62
CA LYS A 444 -9.61 -10.44 11.53
C LYS A 444 -9.04 -11.83 11.85
N GLN A 445 -9.70 -12.92 11.48
CA GLN A 445 -9.23 -14.27 11.83
C GLN A 445 -8.35 -14.90 10.75
N HIS A 446 -8.62 -14.62 9.48
CA HIS A 446 -7.86 -15.14 8.36
C HIS A 446 -6.87 -14.09 7.83
N ILE A 447 -5.84 -14.56 7.14
CA ILE A 447 -4.84 -13.71 6.47
C ILE A 447 -5.57 -12.71 5.57
N ARG A 448 -5.15 -11.45 5.66
CA ARG A 448 -5.76 -10.34 4.91
C ARG A 448 -5.49 -10.46 3.41
N SER A 449 -6.39 -9.90 2.62
CA SER A 449 -6.19 -9.71 1.18
C SER A 449 -5.02 -8.75 0.95
N ASP A 450 -5.03 -7.63 1.67
CA ASP A 450 -3.90 -6.72 1.84
C ASP A 450 -3.38 -6.80 3.28
N PRO A 451 -2.24 -7.48 3.52
CA PRO A 451 -1.67 -7.61 4.84
C PRO A 451 -0.87 -6.40 5.28
N VAL A 452 -0.67 -5.39 4.43
CA VAL A 452 0.16 -4.21 4.74
C VAL A 452 -0.73 -3.05 5.12
N ASP A 453 -1.73 -2.73 4.30
CA ASP A 453 -2.69 -1.64 4.52
C ASP A 453 -4.14 -2.09 4.40
N ASN A 454 -5.11 -1.20 4.64
CA ASN A 454 -6.53 -1.47 4.40
C ASN A 454 -7.20 -0.33 3.64
N GLN A 455 -6.85 -0.09 2.38
CA GLN A 455 -7.48 0.98 1.59
C GLN A 455 -8.83 0.57 0.97
N ARG A 456 -9.04 -0.73 0.72
CA ARG A 456 -10.18 -1.26 -0.06
C ARG A 456 -11.22 -1.99 0.79
N GLY A 457 -10.86 -2.35 2.02
CA GLY A 457 -11.65 -3.21 2.90
C GLY A 457 -11.17 -4.66 2.89
N GLU A 458 -11.71 -5.43 3.83
CA GLU A 458 -11.43 -6.85 4.01
C GLU A 458 -12.73 -7.61 4.25
N VAL A 459 -12.80 -8.84 3.72
CA VAL A 459 -13.98 -9.69 3.83
C VAL A 459 -13.57 -11.12 4.19
N GLU A 460 -14.22 -11.72 5.17
CA GLU A 460 -14.00 -13.12 5.50
C GLU A 460 -15.29 -13.80 5.96
N TRP A 461 -15.23 -15.13 6.02
CA TRP A 461 -16.24 -15.96 6.68
C TRP A 461 -15.53 -17.12 7.36
N ARG A 462 -16.26 -18.03 8.02
CA ARG A 462 -15.67 -19.17 8.73
C ARG A 462 -14.74 -20.03 7.85
N GLY A 463 -15.03 -20.14 6.55
CA GLY A 463 -14.23 -20.92 5.61
C GLY A 463 -12.98 -20.23 5.09
N GLY A 464 -12.73 -18.95 5.40
CA GLY A 464 -11.51 -18.27 5.00
C GLY A 464 -11.67 -16.81 4.58
N ASN A 465 -10.56 -16.24 4.11
CA ASN A 465 -10.52 -14.92 3.48
C ASN A 465 -11.24 -14.93 2.12
N LEU A 466 -11.99 -13.88 1.82
CA LEU A 466 -12.49 -13.62 0.48
C LEU A 466 -11.55 -12.63 -0.20
N TYR A 467 -10.78 -13.10 -1.20
CA TYR A 467 -9.85 -12.26 -1.95
C TYR A 467 -10.58 -11.37 -2.99
N TYR A 468 -9.86 -10.46 -3.63
CA TYR A 468 -10.43 -9.41 -4.49
C TYR A 468 -11.16 -9.92 -5.74
N ASP A 469 -11.04 -11.20 -6.08
CA ASP A 469 -11.82 -11.84 -7.13
C ASP A 469 -13.27 -12.14 -6.68
N LYS A 470 -13.56 -12.15 -5.38
CA LYS A 470 -14.84 -12.58 -4.78
C LYS A 470 -15.77 -11.43 -4.38
N TRP A 471 -15.27 -10.20 -4.42
CA TRP A 471 -16.03 -9.00 -4.07
C TRP A 471 -15.49 -7.79 -4.82
N SER A 472 -16.24 -6.69 -4.79
CA SER A 472 -15.82 -5.42 -5.36
C SER A 472 -16.06 -4.28 -4.37
N TYR A 473 -15.41 -3.15 -4.61
CA TYR A 473 -15.62 -1.93 -3.83
C TYR A 473 -15.78 -0.72 -4.74
N LYS A 474 -16.38 0.32 -4.19
CA LYS A 474 -16.51 1.63 -4.82
C LYS A 474 -16.38 2.71 -3.76
N LEU A 475 -15.53 3.70 -3.98
CA LEU A 475 -15.40 4.89 -3.15
C LEU A 475 -15.73 6.12 -3.99
N GLU A 476 -16.66 6.95 -3.53
CA GLU A 476 -17.18 8.11 -4.26
C GLU A 476 -17.14 9.35 -3.38
N LEU A 477 -16.59 10.44 -3.94
CA LEU A 477 -16.70 11.77 -3.36
C LEU A 477 -18.09 12.34 -3.67
N ILE A 478 -18.95 12.39 -2.65
CA ILE A 478 -20.33 12.88 -2.75
C ILE A 478 -20.37 14.40 -2.68
N LYS A 479 -19.54 14.99 -1.81
CA LYS A 479 -19.52 16.43 -1.58
C LYS A 479 -18.10 16.88 -1.25
N TYR A 480 -17.71 18.03 -1.79
CA TYR A 480 -16.45 18.71 -1.52
C TYR A 480 -16.76 20.17 -1.17
N GLU A 481 -16.33 20.61 0.00
CA GLU A 481 -16.57 21.97 0.51
C GLU A 481 -15.28 22.58 1.02
N GLU A 482 -14.93 23.77 0.54
CA GLU A 482 -13.87 24.55 1.16
C GLU A 482 -14.39 25.12 2.49
N VAL A 483 -13.59 25.00 3.54
CA VAL A 483 -13.90 25.55 4.86
C VAL A 483 -13.18 26.89 4.99
N ALA A 484 -13.92 27.94 5.35
CA ALA A 484 -13.44 29.30 5.47
C ALA A 484 -12.44 29.48 6.63
#